data_AF-A0A151UI37-F1
#
_entry.id   AF-A0A151UI37-F1
#
_cell.length_a   1.000
_cell.length_b   1.000
_cell.length_c   1.000
_cell.angle_alpha   90.00
_cell.angle_beta   90.00
_cell.angle_gamma   90.00
#
_symmetry.space_group_name_H-M   'P 1'
#
loop_
_entity.id
_entity.type
_entity.pdbx_description
1 polymer ?
#
loop_
_entity_poly.entity_id
_entity_poly.type
_entity_poly.pdbx_seq_one_letter_code
_entity_poly.pdbx_strand_id
1 'polypeptide(L)'
;LRGIKHQIDLVPRASLPDMPAYRTNPQETNEIETQVENCRAINNITIKYRHPIPRLDDMLDELHGALIFSKIDLKSGYHQISIKEGDEWKTVFKTKFGLY
;
A
#
# COMPACT_ATOMS: atom_id res chain seq x y z
N LEU A 1 -6.63 9.43 15.89
CA LEU A 1 -5.76 8.77 14.89
C LEU A 1 -4.74 7.78 15.48
N ARG A 2 -4.38 7.85 16.78
CA ARG A 2 -3.52 6.84 17.42
C ARG A 2 -4.27 5.52 17.57
N GLY A 3 -4.08 4.57 16.64
CA GLY A 3 -4.59 3.20 16.80
C GLY A 3 -4.84 2.44 15.50
N ILE A 4 -4.95 3.11 14.35
CA ILE A 4 -5.14 2.42 13.07
C ILE A 4 -3.77 1.90 12.62
N LYS A 5 -3.63 0.57 12.62
CA LYS A 5 -2.49 -0.13 12.04
C LYS A 5 -2.92 -0.77 10.71
N HIS A 6 -2.06 -0.70 9.70
CA HIS A 6 -2.30 -1.38 8.44
C HIS A 6 -2.05 -2.89 8.61
N GLN A 7 -3.10 -3.69 8.42
CA GLN A 7 -3.05 -5.14 8.48
C GLN A 7 -3.12 -5.71 7.06
N ILE A 8 -2.22 -6.65 6.76
CA ILE A 8 -2.13 -7.29 5.45
C ILE A 8 -2.50 -8.75 5.62
N ASP A 9 -3.76 -9.07 5.33
CA ASP A 9 -4.22 -10.45 5.36
C ASP A 9 -3.89 -11.13 4.04
N LEU A 10 -3.17 -12.23 4.13
CA LEU A 10 -2.84 -13.07 2.97
C LEU A 10 -3.91 -14.14 2.80
N VAL A 11 -4.16 -14.53 1.55
CA VAL A 11 -5.05 -15.66 1.24
C VAL A 11 -4.51 -16.91 1.95
N PRO A 12 -5.34 -17.65 2.71
CA PRO A 12 -4.88 -18.86 3.39
C PRO A 12 -4.24 -19.84 2.41
N ARG A 13 -3.04 -20.32 2.75
CA ARG A 13 -2.23 -21.27 1.94
C ARG A 13 -1.58 -20.68 0.68
N ALA A 14 -1.58 -19.35 0.50
CA ALA A 14 -0.81 -18.72 -0.58
C ALA A 14 0.69 -18.93 -0.38
N SER A 15 1.39 -19.31 -1.45
CA SER A 15 2.85 -19.32 -1.46
C SER A 15 3.35 -17.88 -1.46
N LEU A 16 4.19 -17.55 -0.48
CA LEU A 16 4.86 -16.26 -0.46
C LEU A 16 5.78 -16.15 -1.67
N PRO A 17 5.81 -14.99 -2.34
CA PRO A 17 6.72 -14.77 -3.46
C PRO A 17 8.17 -14.71 -2.91
N ASP A 18 8.92 -15.80 -3.04
CA ASP A 18 10.36 -15.78 -2.81
C ASP A 18 11.08 -15.36 -4.09
N MET A 19 10.95 -14.07 -4.44
CA MET A 19 11.66 -13.51 -5.57
C MET A 19 13.14 -13.28 -5.20
N PRO A 20 14.11 -13.80 -5.97
CA PRO A 20 15.52 -13.53 -5.73
C PRO A 20 15.83 -12.06 -6.02
N ALA A 21 16.85 -11.52 -5.34
CA ALA A 21 17.37 -10.20 -5.68
C ALA A 21 17.94 -10.24 -7.11
N TYR A 22 17.34 -9.49 -8.03
CA TYR A 22 17.83 -9.39 -9.41
C TYR A 22 19.23 -8.75 -9.43
N ARG A 23 20.12 -9.29 -10.27
CA ARG A 23 21.46 -8.73 -10.52
C ARG A 23 21.32 -7.57 -11.51
N THR A 24 21.50 -6.32 -11.06
CA THR A 24 21.23 -5.12 -11.88
C THR A 24 22.47 -4.29 -12.24
N ASN A 25 22.50 -3.78 -13.47
CA ASN A 25 23.36 -2.71 -13.97
C ASN A 25 22.65 -1.34 -13.79
N PRO A 26 23.36 -0.19 -13.72
CA PRO A 26 22.82 1.04 -13.13
C PRO A 26 21.96 1.83 -14.10
N GLN A 27 20.65 1.55 -14.12
CA GLN A 27 19.63 2.51 -14.51
C GLN A 27 18.46 2.37 -13.52
N GLU A 28 18.12 3.46 -12.85
CA GLU A 28 17.10 3.55 -11.78
C GLU A 28 15.73 2.99 -12.19
N THR A 29 15.48 2.91 -13.51
CA THR A 29 14.29 2.31 -14.12
C THR A 29 14.08 0.85 -13.75
N ASN A 30 15.15 0.04 -13.70
CA ASN A 30 15.02 -1.39 -13.41
C ASN A 30 14.70 -1.65 -11.93
N GLU A 31 15.13 -0.77 -11.01
CA GLU A 31 14.82 -0.87 -9.59
C GLU A 31 13.35 -0.53 -9.32
N ILE A 32 12.84 0.51 -9.98
CA ILE A 32 11.42 0.88 -9.93
C ILE A 32 10.54 -0.24 -10.52
N GLU A 33 10.92 -0.80 -11.67
CA GLU A 33 10.21 -1.93 -12.29
C GLU A 33 10.18 -3.15 -11.36
N THR A 34 11.30 -3.47 -10.72
CA THR A 34 11.40 -4.56 -9.75
C THR A 34 10.49 -4.33 -8.54
N GLN A 35 10.47 -3.11 -7.99
CA GLN A 35 9.58 -2.78 -6.87
C GLN A 35 8.12 -2.91 -7.26
N VAL A 36 7.74 -2.48 -8.46
CA VAL A 36 6.37 -2.62 -8.98
C VAL A 36 5.99 -4.09 -9.13
N GLU A 37 6.89 -4.94 -9.63
CA GLU A 37 6.63 -6.37 -9.82
C GLU A 37 6.48 -7.12 -8.48
N ASN A 38 7.35 -6.84 -7.51
CA ASN A 38 7.25 -7.37 -6.15
C ASN A 38 5.91 -6.98 -5.49
N CYS A 39 5.54 -5.70 -5.58
CA CYS A 39 4.27 -5.21 -5.07
C CYS A 39 3.08 -5.88 -5.77
N ARG A 40 3.13 -6.13 -7.09
CA ARG A 40 2.06 -6.84 -7.81
C ARG A 40 1.90 -8.28 -7.33
N ALA A 41 2.99 -9.00 -7.13
CA ALA A 41 2.95 -10.38 -6.64
C ALA A 41 2.32 -10.47 -5.25
N ILE A 42 2.72 -9.58 -4.33
CA ILE A 42 2.16 -9.50 -2.97
C ILE A 42 0.69 -9.07 -3.01
N ASN A 43 0.34 -8.07 -3.84
CA ASN A 43 -1.04 -7.60 -3.99
C ASN A 43 -2.00 -8.69 -4.54
N ASN A 44 -1.48 -9.67 -5.29
CA ASN A 44 -2.29 -10.79 -5.81
C ASN A 44 -2.64 -11.81 -4.73
N ILE A 45 -1.75 -12.03 -3.75
CA ILE A 45 -1.98 -12.95 -2.64
C ILE A 45 -2.59 -12.27 -1.40
N THR A 46 -2.76 -10.96 -1.44
CA THR A 46 -3.39 -10.17 -0.36
C THR A 46 -4.92 -10.17 -0.53
N ILE A 47 -5.63 -10.41 0.57
CA ILE A 47 -7.08 -10.32 0.65
C ILE A 47 -7.49 -8.86 0.47
N LYS A 48 -8.29 -8.59 -0.57
CA LYS A 48 -8.76 -7.25 -0.89
C LYS A 48 -9.93 -6.87 0.00
N TYR A 49 -9.68 -6.07 1.03
CA TYR A 49 -10.73 -5.38 1.76
C TYR A 49 -11.33 -4.28 0.91
N ARG A 50 -12.63 -4.39 0.60
CA ARG A 50 -13.39 -3.34 -0.08
C ARG A 50 -14.23 -2.59 0.94
N HIS A 51 -13.74 -1.44 1.38
CA HIS A 51 -14.62 -0.44 1.95
C HIS A 51 -15.30 0.30 0.78
N PRO A 52 -16.62 0.48 0.77
CA PRO A 52 -17.30 1.19 -0.32
C PRO A 52 -16.77 2.62 -0.38
N ILE A 53 -16.18 2.98 -1.51
CA ILE A 53 -15.79 4.37 -1.78
C ILE A 53 -17.10 5.10 -2.14
N PRO A 54 -17.47 6.19 -1.43
CA PRO A 54 -18.69 6.93 -1.74
C PRO A 54 -18.64 7.49 -3.15
N ARG A 55 -19.79 7.61 -3.81
CA ARG A 55 -19.84 8.27 -5.13
C ARG A 55 -19.63 9.77 -4.95
N LEU A 56 -19.15 10.43 -6.01
CA LEU A 56 -18.96 11.88 -5.99
C LEU A 56 -20.27 12.62 -5.67
N ASP A 57 -21.37 12.17 -6.27
CA ASP A 57 -22.70 12.77 -6.05
C ASP A 57 -23.13 12.64 -4.58
N ASP A 58 -22.97 11.46 -3.98
CA ASP A 58 -23.28 11.22 -2.56
C ASP A 58 -22.47 12.16 -1.65
N MET A 59 -21.18 12.36 -1.96
CA MET A 59 -20.32 13.28 -1.20
C MET A 59 -20.77 14.75 -1.35
N LEU A 60 -21.17 15.15 -2.56
CA LEU A 60 -21.61 16.53 -2.83
C LEU A 60 -22.97 16.83 -2.19
N ASP A 61 -23.85 15.85 -2.12
CA ASP A 61 -25.12 15.95 -1.41
C ASP A 61 -24.90 16.13 0.11
N GLU A 62 -23.93 15.44 0.71
CA GLU A 62 -23.55 15.67 2.12
C GLU A 62 -23.01 17.07 2.40
N LEU A 63 -22.42 17.71 1.38
CA LEU A 63 -21.87 19.07 1.44
C LEU A 63 -22.92 20.16 1.13
N HIS A 64 -24.13 19.77 0.73
CA HIS A 64 -25.21 20.70 0.43
C HIS A 64 -25.60 21.53 1.66
N GLY A 65 -25.64 22.85 1.51
CA GLY A 65 -26.01 23.79 2.57
C GLY A 65 -24.85 24.30 3.44
N ALA A 66 -23.63 23.79 3.24
CA ALA A 66 -22.45 24.38 3.86
C ALA A 66 -22.06 25.70 3.18
N LEU A 67 -21.79 26.73 4.00
CA LEU A 67 -21.37 28.06 3.53
C LEU A 67 -19.85 28.17 3.33
N ILE A 68 -19.08 27.32 4.00
CA ILE A 68 -17.61 27.36 4.01
C ILE A 68 -17.08 25.96 3.82
N PHE A 69 -16.14 25.81 2.88
CA PHE A 69 -15.46 24.55 2.58
C PHE A 69 -13.97 24.67 2.81
N SER A 70 -13.35 23.63 3.38
CA SER A 70 -11.90 23.51 3.50
C SER A 70 -11.47 22.14 3.02
N LYS A 71 -10.47 22.08 2.13
CA LYS A 71 -9.90 20.83 1.64
C LYS A 71 -8.57 20.57 2.32
N ILE A 72 -8.44 19.42 2.96
CA ILE A 72 -7.19 18.95 3.56
C ILE A 72 -6.65 17.81 2.69
N ASP A 73 -5.40 17.94 2.24
CA ASP A 73 -4.73 16.95 1.42
C ASP A 73 -3.67 16.21 2.25
N LEU A 74 -3.78 14.88 2.32
CA LEU A 74 -2.84 14.02 3.04
C LEU A 74 -1.81 13.43 2.06
N LYS A 75 -0.92 14.27 1.52
CA LYS A 75 0.12 13.87 0.54
C LYS A 75 0.94 12.64 0.95
N SER A 76 1.21 12.49 2.25
CA SER A 76 1.97 11.37 2.83
C SER A 76 1.11 10.48 3.72
N GLY A 77 -0.21 10.45 3.54
CA GLY A 77 -1.14 9.69 4.39
C GLY A 77 -0.77 8.20 4.49
N TYR A 78 -0.25 7.61 3.41
CA TYR A 78 0.22 6.22 3.39
C TYR A 78 1.35 5.95 4.40
N HIS A 79 2.28 6.91 4.58
CA HIS A 79 3.42 6.76 5.50
C HIS A 79 3.06 7.04 6.96
N GLN A 80 1.89 7.62 7.22
CA GLN A 80 1.44 7.96 8.58
C GLN A 80 0.79 6.77 9.30
N ILE A 81 0.40 5.72 8.57
CA ILE A 81 -0.22 4.52 9.12
C ILE A 81 0.86 3.47 9.34
N SER A 82 1.10 3.10 10.60
CA SER A 82 2.06 2.06 10.93
C SER A 82 1.56 0.68 10.49
N ILE A 83 2.46 -0.18 10.02
CA ILE A 83 2.15 -1.60 9.77
C ILE A 83 1.85 -2.29 11.12
N LYS A 84 0.96 -3.29 11.10
CA LYS A 84 0.70 -4.13 12.26
C LYS A 84 1.94 -4.93 12.62
N GLU A 85 2.29 -4.95 13.90
CA GLU A 85 3.42 -5.74 14.42
C GLU A 85 3.21 -7.22 14.03
N GLY A 86 4.19 -7.82 13.36
CA GLY A 86 4.11 -9.16 12.78
C GLY A 86 3.71 -9.24 11.30
N ASP A 87 3.23 -8.14 10.69
CA ASP A 87 2.97 -8.03 9.25
C ASP A 87 4.09 -7.30 8.49
N GLU A 88 5.08 -6.73 9.19
CA GLU A 88 6.17 -5.93 8.61
C GLU A 88 6.96 -6.70 7.53
N TRP A 89 7.24 -7.98 7.77
CA TRP A 89 7.97 -8.82 6.82
C TRP A 89 7.21 -9.05 5.51
N LYS A 90 5.88 -8.85 5.49
CA LYS A 90 5.06 -8.96 4.26
C LYS A 90 5.27 -7.78 3.32
N THR A 91 5.84 -6.69 3.81
CA THR A 91 6.16 -5.47 3.04
C THR A 91 7.65 -5.30 2.74
N VAL A 92 8.50 -6.23 3.21
CA VAL A 92 9.94 -6.16 3.01
C VAL A 92 10.28 -6.41 1.53
N PHE A 93 11.16 -5.58 0.97
CA PHE A 93 11.68 -5.72 -0.37
C PHE A 93 13.19 -6.02 -0.35
N LYS A 94 13.60 -6.92 -1.24
CA LYS A 94 15.01 -7.23 -1.48
C LYS A 94 15.60 -6.21 -2.46
N THR A 95 16.59 -5.45 -2.02
CA THR A 95 17.44 -4.64 -2.91
C THR A 95 18.82 -5.29 -3.05
N LYS A 96 19.59 -4.85 -4.04
CA LYS A 96 21.00 -5.27 -4.19
C LYS A 96 21.89 -4.91 -2.99
N PHE A 97 21.45 -3.95 -2.17
CA PHE A 97 22.17 -3.44 -1.01
C PHE A 97 21.70 -4.03 0.32
N GLY A 98 20.60 -4.80 0.32
CA GLY A 98 20.03 -5.37 1.54
C GLY A 98 18.51 -5.53 1.50
N LEU A 99 17.97 -6.00 2.63
CA LEU A 99 16.54 -6.11 2.90
C LEU A 99 16.07 -4.83 3.58
N TYR A 100 14.99 -4.23 3.06
CA TYR A 100 14.38 -3.01 3.58
C TYR A 100 12.87 -3.19 3.76
#